data_AF-A0AA36J9G9-F1
#
_entry.id   AF-A0AA36J9G9-F1
#
_cell.length_a   1.000
_cell.length_b   1.000
_cell.length_c   1.000
_cell.angle_alpha   90.00
_cell.angle_beta   90.00
_cell.angle_gamma   90.00
#
_symmetry.space_group_name_H-M   'P 1'
#
loop_
_entity.id
_entity.type
_entity.pdbx_description
1 polymer ?
#
loop_
_entity_poly.entity_id
_entity_poly.type
_entity_poly.pdbx_seq_one_letter_code
_entity_poly.pdbx_strand_id
1 'polypeptide(L)'
;MDAAFSIFASKLSGEGQNIEGLVPSTLFKELKERICQSLNLHTYDTQVFFKQRVLEQADEGQQIGDLGMGEGAELEVVTCSFCRALPGRWEPAVEDYSAWMRRMTIAEDGTFTCQSGDITDGLVRLVSAQERKVNLKRTCHDANDHVFVLDEDGTRMRGHCIQSGSTYTLTKQ
;
A
#
# COMPACT_ATOMS: atom_id res chain seq x y z
N MET A 1 -8.14 20.68 -23.04
CA MET A 1 -8.86 20.10 -21.90
C MET A 1 -9.16 18.68 -22.31
N ASP A 2 -8.61 17.72 -21.58
CA ASP A 2 -8.90 16.32 -21.86
C ASP A 2 -10.36 16.03 -21.53
N ALA A 3 -11.00 15.18 -22.33
CA ALA A 3 -12.37 14.76 -22.05
C ALA A 3 -12.38 13.89 -20.79
N ALA A 4 -13.30 14.19 -19.87
CA ALA A 4 -13.54 13.34 -18.72
C ALA A 4 -14.16 12.01 -19.17
N PHE A 5 -13.77 10.91 -18.53
CA PHE A 5 -14.23 9.57 -18.84
C PHE A 5 -14.50 8.74 -17.58
N SER A 6 -15.07 7.56 -17.77
CA SER A 6 -15.32 6.58 -16.72
C SER A 6 -14.49 5.29 -16.88
N ILE A 7 -14.10 4.70 -15.74
CA ILE A 7 -13.46 3.37 -15.66
C ILE A 7 -14.32 2.50 -14.75
N PHE A 8 -14.51 1.23 -15.10
CA PHE A 8 -15.18 0.26 -14.23
C PHE A 8 -14.13 -0.47 -13.37
N ALA A 9 -14.31 -0.46 -12.04
CA ALA A 9 -13.47 -1.19 -11.11
C ALA A 9 -14.30 -2.21 -10.33
N SER A 10 -13.82 -3.45 -10.25
CA SER A 10 -14.56 -4.54 -9.59
C SER A 10 -13.67 -5.41 -8.72
N LYS A 11 -14.23 -5.89 -7.60
CA LYS A 11 -13.66 -6.94 -6.78
C LYS A 11 -13.81 -8.27 -7.51
N LEU A 12 -12.88 -9.20 -7.30
CA LEU A 12 -13.05 -10.59 -7.77
C LEU A 12 -14.31 -11.28 -7.23
N SER A 13 -14.88 -10.79 -6.13
CA SER A 13 -16.16 -11.28 -5.59
C SER A 13 -17.40 -10.83 -6.38
N GLY A 14 -17.23 -10.00 -7.42
CA GLY A 14 -18.31 -9.56 -8.32
C GLY A 14 -18.95 -8.21 -8.01
N GLU A 15 -18.55 -7.54 -6.92
CA GLU A 15 -18.97 -6.16 -6.63
C GLU A 15 -18.13 -5.17 -7.45
N GLY A 16 -18.75 -4.23 -8.17
CA GLY A 16 -18.00 -3.22 -8.93
C GLY A 16 -18.74 -1.90 -9.06
N GLN A 17 -17.99 -0.85 -9.37
CA GLN A 17 -18.48 0.51 -9.54
C GLN A 17 -17.75 1.24 -10.67
N ASN A 18 -18.46 2.18 -11.29
CA ASN A 18 -17.86 3.13 -12.21
C ASN A 18 -17.18 4.26 -11.41
N ILE A 19 -15.94 4.54 -11.76
CA ILE A 19 -15.17 5.68 -11.26
C ILE A 19 -15.24 6.77 -12.32
N GLU A 20 -15.99 7.83 -12.03
CA GLU A 20 -16.28 8.91 -12.97
C GLU A 20 -15.33 10.11 -12.82
N GLY A 21 -15.37 11.01 -13.80
CA GLY A 21 -14.64 12.28 -13.76
C GLY A 21 -13.12 12.09 -13.80
N LEU A 22 -12.66 11.03 -14.46
CA LEU A 22 -11.24 10.76 -14.68
C LEU A 22 -10.79 11.46 -15.95
N VAL A 23 -9.54 11.90 -15.99
CA VAL A 23 -8.88 12.42 -17.19
C VAL A 23 -7.58 11.64 -17.41
N PRO A 24 -7.01 11.60 -18.63
CA PRO A 24 -5.79 10.84 -18.90
C PRO A 24 -4.64 11.21 -17.98
N SER A 25 -4.58 12.47 -17.56
CA SER A 25 -3.58 13.03 -16.64
C SER A 25 -3.80 12.71 -15.15
N THR A 26 -4.91 12.07 -14.77
CA THR A 26 -5.11 11.58 -13.41
C THR A 26 -4.00 10.60 -13.05
N LEU A 27 -3.38 10.76 -11.87
CA LEU A 27 -2.35 9.85 -11.41
C LEU A 27 -2.97 8.52 -10.99
N PHE A 28 -2.25 7.41 -11.19
CA PHE A 28 -2.73 6.09 -10.75
C PHE A 28 -2.98 6.04 -9.25
N LYS A 29 -2.18 6.74 -8.44
CA LYS A 29 -2.43 6.88 -6.99
C LYS A 29 -3.83 7.42 -6.68
N GLU A 30 -4.22 8.49 -7.37
CA GLU A 30 -5.53 9.12 -7.17
C GLU A 30 -6.67 8.20 -7.61
N LEU A 31 -6.49 7.51 -8.75
CA LEU A 31 -7.44 6.50 -9.20
C LEU A 31 -7.59 5.38 -8.17
N LYS A 32 -6.49 4.84 -7.64
CA LYS A 32 -6.49 3.78 -6.62
C LYS A 32 -7.21 4.23 -5.34
N GLU A 33 -6.97 5.47 -4.89
CA GLU A 33 -7.67 6.04 -3.73
C GLU A 33 -9.19 6.12 -3.97
N ARG A 34 -9.63 6.58 -5.15
CA ARG A 34 -11.06 6.64 -5.52
C ARG A 34 -11.69 5.24 -5.63
N ILE A 35 -10.99 4.27 -6.21
CA ILE A 35 -11.44 2.87 -6.26
C ILE A 35 -11.65 2.33 -4.85
N CYS A 36 -10.66 2.51 -3.97
CA CYS A 36 -10.73 2.01 -2.61
C CYS A 36 -11.90 2.66 -1.84
N GLN A 37 -12.09 3.97 -1.98
CA GLN A 37 -13.20 4.68 -1.38
C GLN A 37 -14.56 4.16 -1.89
N SER A 38 -14.70 3.99 -3.20
CA SER A 38 -15.95 3.56 -3.85
C SER A 38 -16.33 2.13 -3.47
N LEU A 39 -15.33 1.25 -3.29
CA LEU A 39 -15.51 -0.16 -2.97
C LEU A 39 -15.37 -0.47 -1.46
N ASN A 40 -15.23 0.55 -0.60
CA ASN A 40 -15.00 0.42 0.83
C ASN A 40 -13.82 -0.51 1.17
N LEU A 41 -12.66 -0.23 0.59
CA LEU A 41 -11.39 -0.96 0.74
C LEU A 41 -10.30 -0.03 1.29
N HIS A 42 -9.18 -0.61 1.74
CA HIS A 42 -8.01 0.15 2.15
C HIS A 42 -6.92 0.14 1.07
N THR A 43 -6.21 1.25 0.88
CA THR A 43 -5.15 1.31 -0.14
C THR A 43 -3.95 0.42 0.19
N TYR A 44 -3.72 0.10 1.47
CA TYR A 44 -2.59 -0.69 1.94
C TYR A 44 -2.78 -2.21 1.81
N ASP A 45 -4.00 -2.68 1.59
CA ASP A 45 -4.30 -4.09 1.34
C ASP A 45 -4.81 -4.35 -0.08
N THR A 46 -5.02 -3.31 -0.87
CA THR A 46 -5.63 -3.41 -2.19
C THR A 46 -4.61 -3.44 -3.32
N GLN A 47 -4.67 -4.51 -4.12
CA GLN A 47 -3.97 -4.69 -5.38
C GLN A 47 -4.90 -4.43 -6.56
N VAL A 48 -4.44 -3.67 -7.55
CA VAL A 48 -5.20 -3.37 -8.77
C VAL A 48 -4.54 -4.06 -9.97
N PHE A 49 -5.37 -4.60 -10.86
CA PHE A 49 -4.97 -5.23 -12.10
C PHE A 49 -5.59 -4.51 -13.29
N PHE A 50 -4.81 -4.35 -14.35
CA PHE A 50 -5.25 -3.82 -15.63
C PHE A 50 -4.68 -4.68 -16.77
N LYS A 51 -5.53 -5.22 -17.65
CA LYS A 51 -5.10 -6.07 -18.78
C LYS A 51 -4.12 -7.18 -18.38
N GLN A 52 -4.44 -7.91 -17.30
CA GLN A 52 -3.60 -8.98 -16.71
C GLN A 52 -2.28 -8.53 -16.06
N ARG A 53 -1.98 -7.23 -16.07
CA ARG A 53 -0.81 -6.66 -15.38
C ARG A 53 -1.21 -6.20 -13.98
N VAL A 54 -0.37 -6.53 -13.00
CA VAL A 54 -0.41 -5.98 -11.64
C VAL A 54 0.12 -4.54 -11.68
N LEU A 55 -0.63 -3.60 -11.12
CA LEU A 55 -0.18 -2.21 -10.96
C LEU A 55 0.40 -2.01 -9.55
N GLU A 56 1.70 -1.75 -9.48
CA GLU A 56 2.45 -1.72 -8.22
C GLU A 56 2.65 -0.29 -7.71
N GLN A 57 3.28 -0.13 -6.54
CA GLN A 57 3.61 1.19 -6.00
C GLN A 57 4.44 2.05 -6.98
N ALA A 58 5.30 1.43 -7.79
CA ALA A 58 6.09 2.13 -8.80
C ALA A 58 5.23 2.80 -9.91
N ASP A 59 3.99 2.35 -10.09
CA ASP A 59 3.04 2.92 -11.03
C ASP A 59 2.26 4.12 -10.46
N GLU A 60 2.29 4.34 -9.14
CA GLU A 60 1.47 5.38 -8.48
C GLU A 60 1.74 6.80 -8.98
N GLY A 61 2.96 7.06 -9.51
CA GLY A 61 3.34 8.34 -10.10
C GLY A 61 3.05 8.47 -11.61
N GLN A 62 2.56 7.43 -12.27
CA GLN A 62 2.23 7.47 -13.69
C GLN A 62 0.81 7.98 -13.92
N GLN A 63 0.61 8.66 -15.04
CA GLN A 63 -0.72 9.08 -15.49
C GLN A 63 -1.47 7.87 -16.04
N ILE A 64 -2.77 7.78 -15.77
CA ILE A 64 -3.57 6.61 -16.20
C ILE A 64 -3.67 6.49 -17.73
N GLY A 65 -3.55 7.60 -18.46
CA GLY A 65 -3.44 7.60 -19.93
C GLY A 65 -2.15 6.94 -20.43
N ASP A 66 -1.02 7.19 -19.75
CA ASP A 66 0.27 6.56 -20.07
C ASP A 66 0.26 5.05 -19.76
N LEU A 67 -0.54 4.64 -18.77
CA LEU A 67 -0.83 3.24 -18.47
C LEU A 67 -1.79 2.60 -19.49
N GLY A 68 -2.31 3.36 -20.45
CA GLY A 68 -3.20 2.90 -21.51
C GLY A 68 -4.65 2.70 -21.05
N MET A 69 -5.07 3.41 -20.00
CA MET A 69 -6.46 3.45 -19.52
C MET A 69 -7.23 4.60 -20.19
N GLY A 70 -8.51 4.37 -20.44
CA GLY A 70 -9.43 5.34 -21.04
C GLY A 70 -10.87 4.96 -20.75
N GLU A 71 -11.81 5.56 -21.48
CA GLU A 71 -13.24 5.28 -21.34
C GLU A 71 -13.53 3.78 -21.43
N GLY A 72 -14.29 3.27 -20.45
CA GLY A 72 -14.70 1.87 -20.40
C GLY A 72 -13.56 0.90 -20.08
N ALA A 73 -12.39 1.37 -19.63
CA ALA A 73 -11.37 0.48 -19.10
C ALA A 73 -11.92 -0.29 -17.90
N GLU A 74 -11.53 -1.56 -17.79
CA GLU A 74 -11.92 -2.45 -16.70
C GLU A 74 -10.72 -2.75 -15.81
N LEU A 75 -10.91 -2.60 -14.51
CA LEU A 75 -9.93 -2.90 -13.48
C LEU A 75 -10.47 -3.99 -12.55
N GLU A 76 -9.61 -4.95 -12.24
CA GLU A 76 -9.87 -5.95 -11.21
C GLU A 76 -9.12 -5.57 -9.94
N VAL A 77 -9.77 -5.76 -8.80
CA VAL A 77 -9.29 -5.33 -7.50
C VAL A 77 -9.30 -6.51 -6.54
N VAL A 78 -8.19 -6.70 -5.83
CA VAL A 78 -8.00 -7.83 -4.91
C VAL A 78 -7.49 -7.32 -3.57
N THR A 79 -8.13 -7.75 -2.48
CA THR A 79 -7.61 -7.56 -1.12
C THR A 79 -6.57 -8.62 -0.80
N CYS A 80 -5.37 -8.21 -0.42
CA CYS A 80 -4.23 -9.06 -0.10
C CYS A 80 -4.40 -9.65 1.29
N SER A 81 -4.63 -10.96 1.38
CA SER A 81 -4.93 -11.63 2.64
C SER A 81 -3.80 -11.51 3.67
N PHE A 82 -2.53 -11.46 3.25
CA PHE A 82 -1.39 -11.31 4.17
C PHE A 82 -1.43 -9.97 4.92
N CYS A 83 -2.02 -8.91 4.33
CA CYS A 83 -2.14 -7.62 4.99
C CYS A 83 -3.02 -7.69 6.25
N ARG A 84 -3.90 -8.69 6.38
CA ARG A 84 -4.69 -8.95 7.59
C ARG A 84 -3.83 -9.37 8.78
N ALA A 85 -2.60 -9.82 8.54
CA ALA A 85 -1.64 -10.12 9.59
C ALA A 85 -0.79 -8.91 10.00
N LEU A 86 -0.92 -7.74 9.34
CA LEU A 86 -0.14 -6.55 9.71
C LEU A 86 -0.66 -5.84 10.97
N PRO A 87 -1.98 -5.65 11.18
CA PRO A 87 -2.48 -4.95 12.35
C PRO A 87 -2.04 -5.62 13.66
N GLY A 88 -1.74 -4.79 14.66
CA GLY A 88 -1.25 -5.22 15.96
C GLY A 88 0.11 -4.61 16.33
N ARG A 89 0.67 -5.10 17.43
CA ARG A 89 1.92 -4.60 18.00
C ARG A 89 3.11 -5.39 17.45
N TRP A 90 4.15 -4.65 17.12
CA TRP A 90 5.42 -5.12 16.59
C TRP A 90 6.57 -4.58 17.45
N GLU A 91 7.60 -5.39 17.63
CA GLU A 91 8.83 -4.99 18.32
C GLU A 91 10.05 -5.41 17.50
N PRO A 92 11.17 -4.66 17.59
CA PRO A 92 12.46 -5.12 17.12
C PRO A 92 12.80 -6.50 17.71
N ALA A 93 13.26 -7.41 16.86
CA ALA A 93 13.77 -8.69 17.32
C ALA A 93 14.96 -8.48 18.26
N VAL A 94 15.26 -9.44 19.13
CA VAL A 94 16.30 -9.30 20.17
C VAL A 94 17.68 -9.01 19.55
N GLU A 95 17.90 -9.57 18.37
CA GLU A 95 19.09 -9.39 17.54
C GLU A 95 19.18 -8.03 16.82
N ASP A 96 18.09 -7.27 16.74
CA ASP A 96 18.02 -6.00 16.03
C ASP A 96 17.79 -4.82 16.98
N TYR A 97 18.74 -3.88 17.02
CA TYR A 97 18.59 -2.65 17.80
C TYR A 97 17.99 -1.53 16.97
N SER A 98 16.67 -1.47 16.89
CA SER A 98 15.93 -0.44 16.14
C SER A 98 15.10 0.43 17.08
N ALA A 99 15.78 1.28 17.86
CA ALA A 99 15.16 2.04 18.96
C ALA A 99 13.91 2.84 18.54
N TRP A 100 13.88 3.36 17.32
CA TRP A 100 12.75 4.15 16.82
C TRP A 100 11.53 3.30 16.45
N MET A 101 11.70 2.02 16.10
CA MET A 101 10.60 1.09 15.75
C MET A 101 10.03 0.34 16.97
N ARG A 102 10.52 0.62 18.19
CA ARG A 102 9.97 0.00 19.39
C ARG A 102 8.50 0.34 19.56
N ARG A 103 7.73 -0.56 20.17
CA ARG A 103 6.26 -0.48 20.36
C ARG A 103 5.52 -0.01 19.12
N MET A 104 5.99 -0.42 17.95
CA MET A 104 5.29 -0.07 16.73
C MET A 104 3.92 -0.72 16.75
N THR A 105 2.88 0.06 16.46
CA THR A 105 1.50 -0.45 16.37
C THR A 105 0.95 -0.08 15.02
N ILE A 106 0.55 -1.08 14.24
CA ILE A 106 -0.16 -0.91 12.97
C ILE A 106 -1.65 -1.06 13.26
N ALA A 107 -2.46 -0.09 12.83
CA ALA A 107 -3.91 -0.13 12.96
C ALA A 107 -4.57 -0.81 11.74
N GLU A 108 -5.84 -1.16 11.88
CA GLU A 108 -6.66 -1.81 10.82
C GLU A 108 -6.87 -0.93 9.59
N ASP A 109 -6.64 0.39 9.69
CA ASP A 109 -6.71 1.30 8.56
C ASP A 109 -5.36 1.46 7.83
N GLY A 110 -4.32 0.77 8.28
CA GLY A 110 -2.97 0.84 7.73
C GLY A 110 -2.16 2.04 8.22
N THR A 111 -2.65 2.81 9.19
CA THR A 111 -1.80 3.77 9.90
C THR A 111 -0.86 3.04 10.87
N PHE A 112 0.29 3.62 11.18
CA PHE A 112 1.16 3.10 12.23
C PHE A 112 1.77 4.19 13.10
N THR A 113 2.07 3.82 14.34
CA THR A 113 2.75 4.66 15.34
C THR A 113 3.91 3.89 15.97
N CYS A 114 4.88 4.58 16.57
CA CYS A 114 6.00 3.97 17.28
C CYS A 114 6.16 4.55 18.71
N GLN A 115 6.95 3.89 19.57
CA GLN A 115 7.13 4.17 21.01
C GLN A 115 7.48 5.62 21.35
N SER A 116 8.06 6.39 20.43
CA SER A 116 8.37 7.78 20.72
C SER A 116 7.18 8.73 20.58
N GLY A 117 6.03 8.28 20.08
CA GLY A 117 4.92 9.19 19.76
C GLY A 117 5.25 10.25 18.69
N ASP A 118 6.48 10.25 18.16
CA ASP A 118 6.98 11.21 17.17
C ASP A 118 6.45 10.91 15.75
N ILE A 119 5.98 9.69 15.53
CA ILE A 119 5.37 9.26 14.27
C ILE A 119 3.87 9.09 14.52
N THR A 120 3.13 10.12 14.16
CA THR A 120 1.65 10.15 14.11
C THR A 120 1.12 10.13 12.68
N ASP A 121 2.02 10.13 11.70
CA ASP A 121 1.74 10.25 10.28
C ASP A 121 2.27 9.04 9.48
N GLY A 122 2.46 7.90 10.16
CA GLY A 122 2.93 6.66 9.56
C GLY A 122 1.84 5.95 8.78
N LEU A 123 2.16 5.49 7.57
CA LEU A 123 1.30 4.72 6.69
C LEU A 123 2.00 3.47 6.18
N VAL A 124 1.26 2.37 6.14
CA VAL A 124 1.63 1.16 5.41
C VAL A 124 1.24 1.34 3.94
N ARG A 125 2.15 1.01 3.04
CA ARG A 125 1.90 0.98 1.59
C ARG A 125 2.20 -0.42 1.06
N LEU A 126 1.27 -1.01 0.33
CA LEU A 126 1.52 -2.26 -0.39
C LEU A 126 2.53 -2.00 -1.52
N VAL A 127 3.66 -2.72 -1.49
CA VAL A 127 4.68 -2.66 -2.55
C VAL A 127 4.42 -3.76 -3.55
N SER A 128 4.31 -5.00 -3.07
CA SER A 128 4.05 -6.17 -3.90
C SER A 128 3.29 -7.22 -3.09
N ALA A 129 2.11 -7.61 -3.58
CA ALA A 129 1.32 -8.66 -2.97
C ALA A 129 1.99 -10.04 -3.08
N GLN A 130 2.63 -10.30 -4.22
CA GLN A 130 3.30 -11.58 -4.50
C GLN A 130 4.49 -11.82 -3.56
N GLU A 131 5.27 -10.76 -3.29
CA GLU A 131 6.41 -10.82 -2.37
C GLU A 131 6.02 -10.57 -0.89
N ARG A 132 4.73 -10.39 -0.57
CA ARG A 132 4.26 -10.00 0.78
C ARG A 132 4.96 -8.76 1.32
N LYS A 133 5.17 -7.78 0.43
CA LYS A 133 6.06 -6.67 0.63
C LYS A 133 5.30 -5.38 0.85
N VAL A 134 5.66 -4.68 1.92
CA VAL A 134 5.08 -3.40 2.30
C VAL A 134 6.17 -2.37 2.57
N ASN A 135 5.81 -1.11 2.50
CA ASN A 135 6.65 0.01 2.87
C ASN A 135 6.01 0.73 4.05
N LEU A 136 6.74 0.84 5.16
CA LEU A 136 6.37 1.65 6.31
C LEU A 136 6.96 3.04 6.12
N LYS A 137 6.12 3.99 5.70
CA LYS A 137 6.54 5.34 5.33
C LYS A 137 5.75 6.39 6.09
N ARG A 138 6.40 7.48 6.46
CA ARG A 138 5.72 8.69 6.96
C ARG A 138 5.22 9.55 5.80
N THR A 139 4.27 10.43 6.07
CA THR A 139 3.76 11.39 5.06
C THR A 139 4.61 12.64 4.92
N CYS A 140 5.48 12.94 5.89
CA CYS A 140 6.36 14.11 5.83
C CYS A 140 7.36 14.05 4.67
N HIS A 141 7.80 15.24 4.24
CA HIS A 141 8.85 15.38 3.23
C HIS A 141 10.14 14.67 3.70
N ASP A 142 10.86 14.04 2.75
CA ASP A 142 12.10 13.28 2.99
C ASP A 142 12.00 12.08 3.94
N ALA A 143 10.79 11.58 4.19
CA ALA A 143 10.62 10.35 4.95
C ALA A 143 11.30 9.17 4.23
N ASN A 144 12.18 8.47 4.96
CA ASN A 144 12.83 7.25 4.47
C ASN A 144 11.80 6.16 4.17
N ASP A 145 12.10 5.35 3.16
CA ASP A 145 11.33 4.19 2.77
C ASP A 145 11.87 2.96 3.51
N HIS A 146 11.01 2.37 4.33
CA HIS A 146 11.34 1.17 5.10
C HIS A 146 10.55 0.01 4.54
N VAL A 147 11.19 -0.75 3.65
CA VAL A 147 10.55 -1.85 2.93
C VAL A 147 10.72 -3.12 3.73
N PHE A 148 9.61 -3.77 4.03
CA PHE A 148 9.51 -5.00 4.78
C PHE A 148 8.87 -6.11 3.94
N VAL A 149 9.36 -7.33 4.14
CA VAL A 149 8.76 -8.56 3.66
C VAL A 149 8.23 -9.32 4.86
N LEU A 150 6.93 -9.59 4.85
CA LEU A 150 6.25 -10.39 5.88
C LEU A 150 6.51 -11.88 5.62
N ASP A 151 6.74 -12.63 6.68
CA ASP A 151 6.87 -14.08 6.60
C ASP A 151 5.54 -14.80 6.33
N GLU A 152 5.60 -16.13 6.30
CA GLU A 152 4.45 -16.92 5.88
C GLU A 152 3.31 -16.90 6.90
N ASP A 153 3.64 -16.93 8.18
CA ASP A 153 2.72 -16.98 9.31
C ASP A 153 2.28 -15.58 9.80
N GLY A 154 2.91 -14.51 9.30
CA GLY A 154 2.59 -13.14 9.63
C GLY A 154 3.06 -12.72 11.02
N THR A 155 4.00 -13.44 11.62
CA THR A 155 4.53 -13.17 12.96
C THR A 155 5.87 -12.43 12.92
N ARG A 156 6.55 -12.41 11.77
CA ARG A 156 7.82 -11.71 11.60
C ARG A 156 7.87 -10.98 10.26
N MET A 157 8.55 -9.84 10.24
CA MET A 157 8.95 -9.20 9.00
C MET A 157 10.39 -8.77 9.03
N ARG A 158 11.04 -8.87 7.87
CA ARG A 158 12.41 -8.43 7.65
C ARG A 158 12.39 -7.29 6.66
N GLY A 159 13.09 -6.22 6.98
CA GLY A 159 13.10 -5.04 6.14
C GLY A 159 14.43 -4.34 6.10
N HIS A 160 14.46 -3.29 5.29
CA HIS A 160 15.61 -2.41 5.17
C HIS A 160 15.15 -1.00 4.84
N CYS A 161 15.98 -0.03 5.22
CA CYS A 161 15.85 1.35 4.79
C CYS A 161 16.55 1.50 3.44
N ILE A 162 15.83 1.95 2.42
CA ILE A 162 16.41 2.15 1.08
C ILE A 162 17.54 3.19 1.14
N GLN A 163 17.38 4.23 1.93
CA GLN A 163 18.28 5.38 2.00
C GLN A 163 19.57 5.10 2.78
N SER A 164 19.49 4.35 3.89
CA SER A 164 20.66 4.08 4.75
C SER A 164 21.26 2.69 4.57
N GLY A 165 20.56 1.77 3.92
CA GLY A 165 20.94 0.35 3.84
C GLY A 165 20.81 -0.41 5.15
N SER A 166 20.34 0.23 6.23
CA SER A 166 20.10 -0.41 7.52
C SER A 166 19.07 -1.51 7.37
N THR A 167 19.30 -2.65 8.00
CA THR A 167 18.37 -3.78 8.03
C THR A 167 17.63 -3.82 9.36
N TYR A 168 16.46 -4.43 9.34
CA TYR A 168 15.54 -4.48 10.47
C TYR A 168 14.81 -5.81 10.50
N THR A 169 14.52 -6.27 11.70
CA THR A 169 13.60 -7.37 11.94
C THR A 169 12.61 -6.98 13.00
N LEU A 170 11.32 -7.16 12.70
CA LEU A 170 10.23 -6.92 13.63
C LEU A 170 9.47 -8.23 13.87
N THR A 171 9.12 -8.49 15.12
CA THR A 171 8.28 -9.62 15.54
C THR A 171 6.99 -9.12 16.16
N LYS A 172 5.90 -9.81 15.82
CA LYS A 172 4.57 -9.54 16.35
C LYS A 172 4.48 -9.96 17.82
N GLN A 173 3.76 -9.19 18.63
CA GLN A 173 3.58 -9.41 20.07
C GLN A 173 2.20 -9.98 20.41
#